data_AF-A0A9P0INZ5-F1
#
_entry.id   AF-A0A9P0INZ5-F1
#
_cell.length_a   1.000
_cell.length_b   1.000
_cell.length_c   1.000
_cell.angle_alpha   90.00
_cell.angle_beta   90.00
_cell.angle_gamma   90.00
#
_symmetry.space_group_name_H-M   'P 1'
#
loop_
_entity.id
_entity.type
_entity.pdbx_description
1 polymer ?
#
loop_
_entity_poly.entity_id
_entity_poly.type
_entity_poly.pdbx_seq_one_letter_code
_entity_poly.pdbx_strand_id
1 'polypeptide(L)'
;MVDDDGVTVNPTAQVGPVIACTESSGSNVQLPKIPLPTFDGRLQSWPDFRDRFSILVGQRPHLSNIEQFYYLLGCLQTGPTDVVKGITVSETTYDLAWSALVQRYDQPRQLATNLVNEMLNAPSSHQESPAELIKFLNLFCENIAMLKSLNIPDLGSFLKFVISIQCLPSTSRRLYEPNKRLDFPTVDS
;
A
#
# COMPACT_ATOMS: atom_id res chain seq x y z
N MET A 1 33.19 -37.93 -62.30
CA MET A 1 32.55 -39.10 -62.93
C MET A 1 33.16 -40.30 -62.25
N VAL A 2 32.35 -40.98 -61.43
CA VAL A 2 32.58 -42.25 -60.69
C VAL A 2 33.76 -42.22 -59.69
N ASP A 3 33.71 -42.75 -58.46
CA ASP A 3 32.95 -43.81 -57.77
C ASP A 3 32.78 -43.35 -56.29
N ASP A 4 31.66 -43.52 -55.58
CA ASP A 4 30.99 -44.73 -55.06
C ASP A 4 31.81 -45.58 -54.07
N ASP A 5 31.10 -45.97 -53.00
CA ASP A 5 31.37 -47.01 -52.00
C ASP A 5 32.26 -46.74 -50.77
N GLY A 6 31.70 -47.03 -49.59
CA GLY A 6 32.38 -46.90 -48.29
C GLY A 6 31.47 -46.92 -47.05
N VAL A 7 30.69 -47.98 -46.90
CA VAL A 7 29.73 -48.30 -45.82
C VAL A 7 30.41 -48.53 -44.45
N THR A 8 29.59 -48.50 -43.38
CA THR A 8 29.70 -49.14 -42.03
C THR A 8 30.15 -48.19 -40.90
N VAL A 9 29.49 -48.02 -39.74
CA VAL A 9 28.62 -48.84 -38.88
C VAL A 9 27.66 -47.91 -38.06
N ASN A 10 26.33 -48.09 -38.03
CA ASN A 10 25.50 -48.94 -37.13
C ASN A 10 25.67 -48.69 -35.61
N PRO A 11 24.68 -48.97 -34.72
CA PRO A 11 23.22 -49.13 -34.95
C PRO A 11 22.30 -48.63 -33.78
N THR A 12 20.96 -48.69 -34.00
CA THR A 12 19.89 -48.95 -32.99
C THR A 12 19.58 -47.85 -31.96
N ALA A 13 18.35 -47.37 -31.70
CA ALA A 13 17.01 -47.66 -32.16
C ALA A 13 16.04 -46.53 -31.73
N GLN A 14 15.05 -46.28 -32.59
CA GLN A 14 13.65 -45.91 -32.32
C GLN A 14 13.33 -44.73 -31.38
N VAL A 15 13.07 -43.58 -32.00
CA VAL A 15 12.30 -42.47 -31.42
C VAL A 15 10.84 -42.64 -31.84
N GLY A 16 9.93 -42.76 -30.86
CA GLY A 16 8.49 -42.78 -31.06
C GLY A 16 7.93 -41.42 -31.52
N PRO A 17 6.65 -41.33 -31.91
CA PRO A 17 6.07 -40.10 -32.43
C PRO A 17 5.67 -39.19 -31.26
N VAL A 18 6.32 -38.04 -31.11
CA VAL A 18 5.81 -36.96 -30.23
C VAL A 18 5.76 -35.66 -31.01
N ILE A 19 4.57 -35.47 -31.59
CA ILE A 19 3.85 -34.23 -31.89
C ILE A 19 4.71 -32.95 -31.89
N ALA A 20 5.01 -32.45 -33.09
CA ALA A 20 5.32 -31.04 -33.29
C ALA A 20 4.05 -30.23 -33.00
N CYS A 21 4.03 -29.49 -31.90
CA CYS A 21 3.08 -28.40 -31.71
C CYS A 21 3.76 -27.11 -32.17
N THR A 22 3.59 -26.81 -33.45
CA THR A 22 3.77 -25.46 -33.98
C THR A 22 2.66 -24.55 -33.46
N GLU A 23 3.07 -23.36 -33.05
CA GLU A 23 2.31 -22.12 -32.84
C GLU A 23 1.50 -21.94 -31.54
N SER A 24 2.05 -21.09 -30.68
CA SER A 24 1.40 -19.80 -30.44
C SER A 24 2.48 -18.74 -30.24
N SER A 25 2.76 -17.97 -31.30
CA SER A 25 3.49 -16.71 -31.24
C SER A 25 2.60 -15.67 -30.54
N GLY A 26 2.31 -15.89 -29.27
CA GLY A 26 1.88 -14.81 -28.39
C GLY A 26 3.12 -14.02 -28.07
N SER A 27 3.18 -12.76 -28.51
CA SER A 27 4.13 -11.79 -28.02
C SER A 27 3.97 -11.72 -26.50
N ASN A 28 4.74 -12.52 -25.79
CA ASN A 28 4.78 -12.54 -24.34
C ASN A 28 5.54 -11.27 -23.95
N VAL A 29 4.83 -10.14 -23.97
CA VAL A 29 5.32 -8.88 -23.44
C VAL A 29 5.54 -9.14 -21.96
N GLN A 30 6.77 -9.49 -21.59
CA GLN A 30 7.15 -9.64 -20.21
C GLN A 30 7.12 -8.26 -19.58
N LEU A 31 6.01 -7.97 -18.91
CA LEU A 31 5.89 -6.77 -18.09
C LEU A 31 6.96 -6.84 -16.99
N PRO A 32 7.57 -5.70 -16.63
CA PRO A 32 8.48 -5.66 -15.50
C PRO A 32 7.75 -6.16 -14.25
N LYS A 33 8.46 -6.91 -13.41
CA LYS A 33 7.93 -7.37 -12.13
C LYS A 33 7.50 -6.17 -11.30
N ILE A 34 6.28 -6.19 -10.79
CA ILE A 34 5.79 -5.16 -9.88
C ILE A 34 6.62 -5.25 -8.59
N PRO A 35 7.33 -4.18 -8.19
CA PRO A 35 8.13 -4.20 -6.98
C PRO A 35 7.22 -4.30 -5.75
N LEU A 36 7.73 -4.92 -4.69
CA LEU A 36 7.06 -4.86 -3.39
C LEU A 36 7.08 -3.41 -2.86
N PRO A 37 5.99 -2.96 -2.22
CA PRO A 37 5.92 -1.62 -1.67
C PRO A 37 6.88 -1.50 -0.48
N THR A 38 7.27 -0.28 -0.14
CA THR A 38 8.02 0.00 1.09
C THR A 38 7.20 0.89 2.00
N PHE A 39 7.29 0.67 3.30
CA PHE A 39 6.56 1.44 4.31
C PHE A 39 7.49 2.20 5.23
N ASP A 40 7.33 3.51 5.26
CA ASP A 40 8.14 4.46 6.01
C ASP A 40 7.54 4.84 7.38
N GLY A 41 6.35 4.34 7.71
CA GLY A 41 5.67 4.65 8.97
C GLY A 41 4.85 5.93 8.95
N ARG A 42 4.70 6.62 7.82
CA ARG A 42 3.78 7.75 7.72
C ARG A 42 2.33 7.25 7.62
N LEU A 43 1.41 7.89 8.35
CA LEU A 43 -0.01 7.55 8.26
C LEU A 43 -0.57 7.75 6.84
N GLN A 44 -0.07 8.75 6.11
CA GLN A 44 -0.48 9.04 4.73
C GLN A 44 -0.08 7.94 3.74
N SER A 45 1.03 7.24 3.97
CA SER A 45 1.51 6.15 3.09
C SER A 45 0.90 4.80 3.46
N TRP A 46 0.31 4.67 4.64
CA TRP A 46 -0.25 3.41 5.13
C TRP A 46 -1.34 2.81 4.24
N PRO A 47 -2.36 3.55 3.76
CA PRO A 47 -3.40 2.96 2.91
C PRO A 47 -2.86 2.33 1.63
N ASP A 48 -1.98 3.04 0.91
CA ASP A 48 -1.35 2.52 -0.32
C ASP A 48 -0.48 1.29 -0.01
N PHE A 49 0.36 1.36 1.03
CA PHE A 49 1.18 0.23 1.45
C PHE A 49 0.32 -1.00 1.80
N ARG A 50 -0.68 -0.82 2.67
CA ARG A 50 -1.57 -1.88 3.14
C ARG A 50 -2.25 -2.56 1.97
N ASP A 51 -2.82 -1.79 1.06
CA ASP A 51 -3.58 -2.32 -0.07
C ASP A 51 -2.65 -3.04 -1.06
N ARG A 52 -1.50 -2.44 -1.42
CA ARG A 52 -0.51 -3.08 -2.31
C ARG A 52 0.08 -4.34 -1.71
N PHE A 53 0.47 -4.31 -0.44
CA PHE A 53 1.05 -5.47 0.24
C PHE A 53 0.03 -6.61 0.33
N SER A 54 -1.22 -6.30 0.68
CA SER A 54 -2.31 -7.28 0.73
C SER A 54 -2.52 -7.96 -0.62
N ILE A 55 -2.52 -7.20 -1.72
CA ILE A 55 -2.71 -7.75 -3.07
C ILE A 55 -1.49 -8.56 -3.54
N LEU A 56 -0.27 -8.05 -3.31
CA LEU A 56 0.96 -8.66 -3.84
C LEU A 56 1.46 -9.85 -3.02
N VAL A 57 1.16 -9.88 -1.72
CA VAL A 57 1.67 -10.88 -0.78
C VAL A 57 0.52 -11.57 -0.05
N GLY A 58 -0.32 -10.81 0.65
CA GLY A 58 -1.34 -11.37 1.57
C GLY A 58 -2.44 -12.20 0.89
N GLN A 59 -2.75 -11.93 -0.38
CA GLN A 59 -3.79 -12.63 -1.16
C GLN A 59 -3.23 -13.74 -2.06
N ARG A 60 -1.91 -14.02 -2.01
CA ARG A 60 -1.31 -15.05 -2.86
C ARG A 60 -1.47 -16.44 -2.23
N PRO A 61 -2.18 -17.38 -2.88
CA PRO A 61 -2.52 -18.69 -2.28
C PRO A 61 -1.32 -19.63 -2.10
N HIS A 62 -0.17 -19.29 -2.71
CA HIS A 62 1.04 -20.12 -2.66
C HIS A 62 2.07 -19.66 -1.63
N LEU A 63 1.81 -18.59 -0.88
CA LEU A 63 2.72 -18.09 0.16
C LEU A 63 2.25 -18.51 1.55
N SER A 64 3.11 -19.25 2.25
CA SER A 64 2.95 -19.56 3.67
C SER A 64 3.01 -18.31 4.54
N ASN A 65 2.48 -18.38 5.77
CA ASN A 65 2.48 -17.24 6.67
C ASN A 65 3.90 -16.82 7.04
N ILE A 66 4.83 -17.78 7.20
CA ILE A 66 6.23 -17.46 7.46
C ILE A 66 6.87 -16.69 6.29
N GLU A 67 6.59 -17.06 5.04
CA GLU A 67 7.07 -16.34 3.86
C GLU A 67 6.46 -14.93 3.78
N GLN A 68 5.16 -14.80 4.04
CA GLN A 68 4.50 -13.49 4.12
C GLN A 68 5.14 -12.59 5.17
N PHE A 69 5.53 -13.16 6.32
CA PHE A 69 6.23 -12.41 7.36
C PHE A 69 7.63 -11.98 6.91
N TYR A 70 8.40 -12.85 6.24
CA TYR A 70 9.69 -12.44 5.68
C TYR A 70 9.55 -11.31 4.66
N TYR A 71 8.55 -11.39 3.77
CA TYR A 71 8.25 -10.30 2.84
C TYR A 71 7.82 -9.03 3.56
N LEU A 72 6.99 -9.14 4.59
CA LEU A 72 6.56 -8.01 5.41
C LEU A 72 7.78 -7.28 5.97
N LEU A 73 8.67 -8.00 6.67
CA LEU A 73 9.89 -7.41 7.25
C LEU A 73 10.78 -6.73 6.20
N GLY A 74 10.89 -7.31 5.00
CA GLY A 74 11.65 -6.70 3.90
C GLY A 74 11.04 -5.42 3.32
N CYS A 75 9.74 -5.18 3.57
CA CYS A 75 9.03 -3.99 3.11
C CYS A 75 9.02 -2.86 4.15
N LEU A 76 9.35 -3.14 5.41
CA LEU A 76 9.30 -2.14 6.49
C LEU A 76 10.62 -1.37 6.58
N GLN A 77 10.55 -0.05 6.67
CA GLN A 77 11.69 0.79 7.04
C GLN A 77 11.88 0.84 8.57
N THR A 78 12.84 1.65 9.01
CA THR A 78 13.05 1.99 10.42
C THR A 78 11.79 2.66 10.99
N GLY A 79 11.36 2.31 12.21
CA GLY A 79 10.08 2.75 12.78
C GLY A 79 9.02 1.65 12.70
N PRO A 80 8.43 1.34 11.52
CA PRO A 80 7.50 0.21 11.40
C PRO A 80 8.14 -1.12 11.79
N THR A 81 9.41 -1.33 11.47
CA THR A 81 10.16 -2.52 11.92
C THR A 81 10.22 -2.62 13.44
N ASP A 82 10.30 -1.50 14.16
CA ASP A 82 10.35 -1.50 15.63
C ASP A 82 9.03 -1.97 16.26
N VAL A 83 7.89 -1.78 15.58
CA VAL A 83 6.58 -2.26 16.03
C VAL A 83 6.54 -3.79 16.11
N VAL A 84 7.24 -4.47 15.21
CA VAL A 84 7.23 -5.93 15.08
C VAL A 84 8.52 -6.60 15.58
N LYS A 85 9.51 -5.81 16.02
CA LYS A 85 10.85 -6.28 16.42
C LYS A 85 10.85 -7.33 17.54
N GLY A 86 9.85 -7.30 18.42
CA GLY A 86 9.69 -8.26 19.51
C GLY A 86 9.01 -9.58 19.10
N ILE A 87 8.50 -9.68 17.88
CA ILE A 87 7.73 -10.82 17.39
C ILE A 87 8.67 -11.75 16.63
N THR A 88 8.82 -12.99 17.11
CA THR A 88 9.63 -13.99 16.42
C THR A 88 8.95 -14.44 15.13
N VAL A 89 9.74 -14.61 14.07
CA VAL A 89 9.22 -15.08 12.77
C VAL A 89 8.85 -16.56 12.88
N SER A 90 7.58 -16.87 12.65
CA SER A 90 7.03 -18.23 12.64
C SER A 90 5.71 -18.28 11.87
N GLU A 91 5.21 -19.48 11.59
CA GLU A 91 3.95 -19.68 10.85
C GLU A 91 2.73 -19.08 11.56
N THR A 92 2.77 -18.95 12.89
CA THR A 92 1.64 -18.50 13.71
C THR A 92 1.72 -17.02 14.12
N THR A 93 2.84 -16.35 13.85
CA THR A 93 3.09 -14.98 14.36
C THR A 93 2.91 -13.89 13.30
N TYR A 94 2.73 -14.25 12.03
CA TYR A 94 2.45 -13.29 10.96
C TYR A 94 1.21 -12.44 11.28
N ASP A 95 0.08 -13.07 11.64
CA ASP A 95 -1.16 -12.36 11.92
C ASP A 95 -1.01 -11.38 13.09
N LEU A 96 -0.19 -11.74 14.09
CA LEU A 96 0.14 -10.87 15.22
C LEU A 96 0.95 -9.65 14.75
N ALA A 97 1.96 -9.85 13.90
CA ALA A 97 2.78 -8.77 13.36
C ALA A 97 1.96 -7.82 12.47
N TRP A 98 1.13 -8.37 11.58
CA TRP A 98 0.24 -7.58 10.73
C TRP A 98 -0.77 -6.79 11.56
N SER A 99 -1.40 -7.43 12.55
CA SER A 99 -2.36 -6.77 13.44
C SER A 99 -1.72 -5.64 14.25
N ALA A 100 -0.47 -5.81 14.70
CA ALA A 100 0.26 -4.76 15.41
C ALA A 100 0.50 -3.52 14.52
N LEU A 101 0.83 -3.72 13.24
CA LEU A 101 0.97 -2.64 12.27
C LEU A 101 -0.37 -1.96 11.99
N VAL A 102 -1.42 -2.73 11.74
CA VAL A 102 -2.79 -2.22 11.53
C VAL A 102 -3.22 -1.38 12.74
N GLN A 103 -3.07 -1.90 13.96
CA GLN A 103 -3.42 -1.17 15.17
C GLN A 103 -2.65 0.16 15.29
N ARG A 104 -1.38 0.19 14.88
CA ARG A 104 -0.53 1.38 15.00
C ARG A 104 -0.80 2.43 13.92
N TYR A 105 -1.04 2.01 12.68
CA TYR A 105 -1.00 2.87 11.50
C TYR A 105 -2.35 3.00 10.77
N ASP A 106 -3.28 2.06 10.97
CA ASP A 106 -4.65 2.14 10.42
C ASP A 106 -5.50 3.08 11.29
N GLN A 107 -5.18 4.36 11.23
CA GLN A 107 -5.81 5.43 12.02
C GLN A 107 -6.53 6.41 11.08
N PRO A 108 -7.63 5.99 10.41
CA PRO A 108 -8.29 6.78 9.37
C PRO A 108 -8.79 8.13 9.89
N ARG A 109 -9.26 8.19 11.14
CA ARG A 109 -9.64 9.45 11.81
C ARG A 109 -8.48 10.43 11.90
N GLN A 110 -7.33 9.95 12.39
CA GLN A 110 -6.15 10.78 12.60
C GLN A 110 -5.59 11.26 11.25
N LEU A 111 -5.55 10.36 10.27
CA LEU A 111 -5.17 10.70 8.90
C LEU A 111 -6.09 11.77 8.32
N ALA A 112 -7.41 11.58 8.35
CA ALA A 112 -8.37 12.56 7.85
C ALA A 112 -8.24 13.93 8.56
N THR A 113 -8.06 13.92 9.87
CA THR A 113 -7.85 15.15 10.66
C THR A 113 -6.58 15.86 10.23
N ASN A 114 -5.48 15.13 10.02
CA ASN A 114 -4.21 15.70 9.56
C ASN A 114 -4.34 16.33 8.17
N LEU A 115 -5.01 15.65 7.23
CA LEU A 115 -5.23 16.17 5.87
C LEU A 115 -6.03 17.48 5.89
N VAL A 116 -7.08 17.54 6.72
CA VAL A 116 -7.88 18.77 6.90
C VAL A 116 -7.05 19.87 7.54
N ASN A 117 -6.25 19.56 8.56
CA ASN A 117 -5.36 20.52 9.19
C ASN A 117 -4.29 21.06 8.22
N GLU A 118 -3.76 20.21 7.35
CA GLU A 118 -2.76 20.59 6.35
C GLU A 118 -3.32 21.62 5.36
N MET A 119 -4.56 21.41 4.89
CA MET A 119 -5.27 22.36 4.04
C MET A 119 -5.61 23.66 4.78
N LEU A 120 -6.07 23.58 6.03
CA LEU A 120 -6.44 24.77 6.83
C LEU A 120 -5.23 25.62 7.21
N ASN A 121 -4.05 25.02 7.34
CA ASN A 121 -2.78 25.71 7.63
C ASN A 121 -1.93 25.91 6.38
N ALA A 122 -2.50 25.76 5.18
CA ALA A 122 -1.79 25.98 3.93
C ALA A 122 -1.19 27.40 3.91
N PRO A 123 0.09 27.56 3.53
CA PRO A 123 0.77 28.84 3.59
C PRO A 123 0.10 29.85 2.63
N SER A 124 -0.20 31.05 3.13
CA SER A 124 -0.63 32.16 2.29
C SER A 124 0.59 32.78 1.61
N SER A 125 0.65 32.74 0.28
CA SER A 125 1.61 33.58 -0.45
C SER A 125 1.10 35.01 -0.56
N HIS A 126 1.99 35.96 -0.34
CA HIS A 126 1.74 37.39 -0.56
C HIS A 126 2.29 37.88 -1.91
N GLN A 127 2.84 36.97 -2.73
CA GLN A 127 3.35 37.26 -4.06
C GLN A 127 2.57 36.46 -5.11
N GLU A 128 2.24 37.11 -6.23
CA GLU A 128 1.62 36.41 -7.35
C GLU A 128 2.69 35.61 -8.12
N SER A 129 2.71 34.30 -7.88
CA SER A 129 3.62 33.36 -8.55
C SER A 129 2.84 32.17 -9.09
N PRO A 130 2.91 31.90 -10.41
CA PRO A 130 2.30 30.69 -10.99
C PRO A 130 2.82 29.40 -10.34
N ALA A 131 4.10 29.37 -9.96
CA ALA A 131 4.69 28.20 -9.30
C ALA A 131 4.12 27.97 -7.89
N GLU A 132 3.82 29.04 -7.15
CA GLU A 132 3.20 28.95 -5.82
C GLU A 132 1.72 28.55 -5.92
N LEU A 133 1.01 29.07 -6.93
CA LEU A 133 -0.36 28.65 -7.21
C LEU A 133 -0.43 27.15 -7.54
N ILE A 134 0.46 26.64 -8.39
CA ILE A 134 0.51 25.21 -8.72
C ILE A 134 0.77 24.37 -7.46
N LYS A 135 1.73 24.77 -6.62
CA LYS A 135 2.01 24.08 -5.35
C LYS A 135 0.79 24.07 -4.42
N PHE A 136 0.11 25.21 -4.30
CA PHE A 136 -1.12 25.33 -3.50
C PHE A 136 -2.23 24.41 -4.04
N LEU A 137 -2.46 24.40 -5.36
CA LEU A 137 -3.46 23.53 -5.96
C LEU A 137 -3.13 22.05 -5.79
N ASN A 138 -1.87 21.65 -5.96
CA ASN A 138 -1.43 20.28 -5.75
C ASN A 138 -1.69 19.82 -4.30
N LEU A 139 -1.35 20.66 -3.31
CA LEU A 139 -1.61 20.39 -1.90
C LEU A 139 -3.09 20.04 -1.67
N PHE A 140 -4.01 20.88 -2.15
CA PHE A 140 -5.44 20.65 -1.97
C PHE A 140 -5.93 19.42 -2.76
N CYS A 141 -5.50 19.25 -4.01
CA CYS A 141 -5.87 18.10 -4.83
C CYS A 141 -5.44 16.77 -4.19
N GLU A 142 -4.20 16.67 -3.70
CA GLU A 142 -3.67 15.48 -3.05
C GLU A 142 -4.43 15.18 -1.75
N ASN A 143 -4.63 16.18 -0.88
CA ASN A 143 -5.36 16.02 0.37
C ASN A 143 -6.84 15.64 0.14
N ILE A 144 -7.51 16.25 -0.84
CA ILE A 144 -8.89 15.90 -1.21
C ILE A 144 -8.98 14.49 -1.78
N ALA A 145 -8.04 14.08 -2.64
CA ALA A 145 -8.01 12.72 -3.19
C ALA A 145 -7.86 11.68 -2.08
N MET A 146 -6.98 11.93 -1.11
CA MET A 146 -6.79 11.04 0.03
C MET A 146 -8.00 11.04 0.97
N LEU A 147 -8.63 12.19 1.24
CA LEU A 147 -9.88 12.22 2.03
C LEU A 147 -11.00 11.41 1.37
N LYS A 148 -11.09 11.43 0.03
CA LYS A 148 -12.06 10.62 -0.71
C LYS A 148 -11.76 9.13 -0.59
N SER A 149 -10.49 8.71 -0.62
CA SER A 149 -10.13 7.29 -0.51
C SER A 149 -10.43 6.70 0.88
N LEU A 150 -10.58 7.54 1.91
CA LEU A 150 -10.98 7.11 3.25
C LEU A 150 -12.47 6.74 3.37
N ASN A 151 -13.29 6.95 2.33
CA ASN A 151 -14.71 6.60 2.30
C ASN A 151 -15.49 7.11 3.53
N ILE A 152 -15.23 8.37 3.92
CA ILE A 152 -15.91 9.02 5.05
C ILE A 152 -17.42 9.13 4.73
N PRO A 153 -18.31 8.53 5.55
CA PRO A 153 -19.75 8.48 5.23
C PRO A 153 -20.41 9.85 5.10
N ASP A 154 -20.04 10.79 5.98
CA ASP A 154 -20.46 12.19 5.92
C ASP A 154 -19.25 13.10 6.13
N LEU A 155 -18.62 13.47 5.01
CA LEU A 155 -17.48 14.38 5.02
C LEU A 155 -17.86 15.76 5.58
N GLY A 156 -19.07 16.26 5.32
CA GLY A 156 -19.49 17.58 5.76
C GLY A 156 -19.55 17.67 7.29
N SER A 157 -20.15 16.67 7.92
CA SER A 157 -20.21 16.55 9.37
C SER A 157 -18.84 16.35 10.01
N PHE A 158 -17.99 15.53 9.40
CA PHE A 158 -16.61 15.35 9.86
C PHE A 158 -15.79 16.65 9.77
N LEU A 159 -15.93 17.42 8.69
CA LEU A 159 -15.25 18.72 8.55
C LEU A 159 -15.71 19.71 9.62
N LYS A 160 -17.03 19.81 9.87
CA LYS A 160 -17.55 20.64 10.98
C LYS A 160 -16.94 20.23 12.31
N PHE A 161 -16.82 18.92 12.55
CA PHE A 161 -16.20 18.38 13.75
C PHE A 161 -14.73 18.81 13.88
N VAL A 162 -13.91 18.60 12.84
CA VAL A 162 -12.49 18.98 12.87
C VAL A 162 -12.32 20.49 13.08
N ILE A 163 -13.10 21.31 12.36
CA ILE A 163 -13.07 22.78 12.50
C ILE A 163 -13.50 23.20 13.91
N SER A 164 -14.57 22.60 14.46
CA SER A 164 -15.03 22.91 15.81
C SER A 164 -13.97 22.62 16.88
N ILE A 165 -13.22 21.52 16.73
CA ILE A 165 -12.11 21.18 17.62
C ILE A 165 -10.99 22.21 17.53
N GLN A 166 -10.66 22.71 16.33
CA GLN A 166 -9.64 23.74 16.20
C GLN A 166 -10.03 25.04 16.92
N CYS A 167 -11.33 25.37 16.95
CA CYS A 167 -11.84 26.53 17.69
C CYS A 167 -11.81 26.36 19.22
N LEU A 168 -11.61 25.14 19.75
CA LEU A 168 -11.55 24.88 21.19
C LEU A 168 -10.12 25.04 21.75
N PRO A 169 -9.96 25.59 22.98
CA PRO A 169 -8.70 25.55 23.71
C PRO A 169 -8.22 24.10 23.92
N SER A 170 -6.90 23.90 23.99
CA SER A 170 -6.27 22.57 24.12
C SER A 170 -6.81 21.72 25.28
N THR A 171 -7.16 22.35 26.41
CA THR A 171 -7.77 21.69 27.57
C THR A 171 -9.16 21.13 27.26
N SER A 172 -9.96 21.84 26.46
CA SER A 172 -11.32 21.42 26.09
C SER A 172 -11.31 20.34 25.01
N ARG A 173 -10.32 20.34 24.10
CA ARG A 173 -10.15 19.30 23.06
C ARG A 173 -10.00 17.90 23.65
N ARG A 174 -9.26 17.78 24.77
CA ARG A 174 -9.05 16.49 25.47
C ARG A 174 -10.32 15.96 26.13
N LEU A 175 -11.22 16.85 26.53
CA LEU A 175 -12.51 16.51 27.16
C LEU A 175 -13.59 16.24 26.12
N TYR A 176 -13.47 16.87 24.94
CA TYR A 176 -14.39 16.73 23.82
C TYR A 176 -14.06 15.54 22.91
N GLU A 177 -13.26 14.55 23.33
CA GLU A 177 -13.09 13.31 22.55
C GLU A 177 -14.44 12.58 22.51
N PRO A 178 -15.28 12.74 21.47
CA PRO A 178 -16.55 12.01 21.44
C PRO A 178 -16.16 10.56 21.18
N ASN A 179 -16.72 9.65 21.97
CA ASN A 179 -16.65 8.21 21.84
C ASN A 179 -15.53 7.70 20.90
N LYS A 180 -14.39 7.28 21.47
CA LYS A 180 -13.25 6.65 20.77
C LYS A 180 -13.61 5.45 19.87
N ARG A 181 -14.88 5.05 19.83
CA ARG A 181 -15.41 3.95 19.02
C ARG A 181 -15.72 4.33 17.58
N LEU A 182 -15.87 5.62 17.25
CA LEU A 182 -16.19 6.06 15.89
C LEU A 182 -14.95 6.61 15.19
N ASP A 183 -14.65 6.04 14.02
CA ASP A 183 -13.59 6.53 13.13
C ASP A 183 -13.93 7.93 12.57
N PHE A 184 -15.21 8.23 12.37
CA PHE A 184 -15.66 9.52 11.82
C PHE A 184 -16.79 10.12 12.66
N PRO A 185 -16.46 10.89 13.72
CA PRO A 185 -17.46 11.54 14.57
C PRO A 185 -18.13 12.74 13.90
N THR A 186 -19.34 13.05 14.37
CA THR A 186 -20.16 14.20 13.95
C THR A 186 -20.40 15.13 15.15
N VAL A 187 -20.59 16.44 14.91
CA VAL A 187 -20.84 17.43 15.98
C VAL A 187 -22.21 17.23 16.65
N ASP A 188 -23.18 16.68 15.91
CA ASP A 188 -24.55 16.46 16.37
C ASP A 188 -24.74 15.13 17.15
N SER A 189 -23.65 14.45 17.54
CA SER A 189 -23.65 13.13 18.19
C SER A 189 -23.51 13.16 19.70
#